data_AF-A0A352UE88-F1
#
_entry.id   AF-A0A352UE88-F1
#
_cell.length_a   1.000
_cell.length_b   1.000
_cell.length_c   1.000
_cell.angle_alpha   90.00
_cell.angle_beta   90.00
_cell.angle_gamma   90.00
#
_symmetry.space_group_name_H-M   'P 1'
#
loop_
_entity.id
_entity.type
_entity.pdbx_description
1 polymer ?
#
loop_
_entity_poly.entity_id
_entity_poly.type
_entity_poly.pdbx_seq_one_letter_code
_entity_poly.pdbx_strand_id
1 'polypeptide(L)'
;MNGEPVNQASFLEAIHDARRVRGELLASIHASDITRCGVVGEWSTKDTISHISWFEREVADLLETKEPIWSELWNVPPDDLNDAFYKQHREQSLEEALSDSTEGFSRLVSAIKTMEYIDLPDPKRYKCIPPIFEHG
;
A
#
# COMPACT_ATOMS: atom_id res chain seq x y z
N MET A 1 6.57 20.85 -10.66
CA MET A 1 6.39 21.46 -9.31
C MET A 1 7.57 20.99 -8.47
N ASN A 2 8.40 21.91 -7.99
CA ASN A 2 9.48 21.55 -7.07
C ASN A 2 8.82 21.34 -5.70
N GLY A 3 8.46 20.09 -5.39
CA GLY A 3 7.88 19.74 -4.09
C GLY A 3 8.95 19.92 -3.02
N GLU A 4 8.69 20.79 -2.05
CA GLU A 4 9.56 20.91 -0.88
C GLU A 4 9.68 19.53 -0.19
N PRO A 5 10.85 19.19 0.37
CA PRO A 5 11.02 17.97 1.14
C PRO A 5 9.97 17.90 2.24
N VAL A 6 9.14 16.85 2.24
CA VAL A 6 8.22 16.60 3.35
C VAL A 6 9.06 16.09 4.51
N ASN A 7 9.08 16.85 5.61
CA ASN A 7 9.77 16.38 6.80
C ASN A 7 9.10 15.07 7.29
N GLN A 8 9.92 14.13 7.76
CA GLN A 8 9.48 12.80 8.16
C GLN A 8 8.32 12.83 9.16
N ALA A 9 8.34 13.75 10.13
CA ALA A 9 7.33 13.84 11.17
C ALA A 9 5.94 14.18 10.60
N SER A 10 5.87 15.17 9.71
CA SER A 10 4.62 15.55 9.04
C SER A 10 4.09 14.46 8.12
N PHE A 11 4.98 13.70 7.46
CA PHE A 11 4.55 12.54 6.67
C PHE A 11 4.00 11.41 7.57
N LEU A 12 4.70 11.08 8.65
CA LEU A 12 4.25 10.08 9.63
C LEU A 12 2.90 10.45 10.26
N GLU A 13 2.71 11.74 10.58
CA GLU A 13 1.42 12.25 11.08
C GLU A 13 0.32 12.03 10.06
N ALA A 14 0.53 12.42 8.80
CA ALA A 14 -0.45 12.26 7.72
C ALA A 14 -0.84 10.79 7.49
N ILE A 15 0.12 9.85 7.47
CA ILE A 15 -0.20 8.42 7.28
C ILE A 15 -0.92 7.82 8.49
N HIS A 16 -0.60 8.26 9.71
CA HIS A 16 -1.30 7.81 10.92
C HIS A 16 -2.74 8.33 10.96
N ASP A 17 -2.97 9.59 10.57
CA ASP A 17 -4.31 10.15 10.45
C ASP A 17 -5.14 9.44 9.39
N ALA A 18 -4.56 9.19 8.21
CA ALA A 18 -5.23 8.42 7.16
C ALA A 18 -5.59 7.01 7.64
N ARG A 19 -4.68 6.33 8.37
CA ARG A 19 -4.93 5.01 8.94
C ARG A 19 -6.06 5.03 9.98
N ARG A 20 -6.10 6.06 10.84
CA ARG A 20 -7.15 6.23 11.84
C ARG A 20 -8.51 6.45 11.18
N VAL A 21 -8.61 7.37 10.23
CA VAL A 21 -9.86 7.65 9.48
C VAL A 21 -10.35 6.40 8.77
N ARG A 22 -9.45 5.66 8.11
CA ARG A 22 -9.80 4.37 7.49
C ARG A 22 -10.34 3.37 8.52
N GLY A 23 -9.70 3.26 9.68
CA GLY A 23 -10.16 2.38 10.76
C GLY A 23 -11.57 2.73 11.26
N GLU A 24 -11.85 4.02 11.46
CA GLU A 24 -13.18 4.52 11.85
C GLU A 24 -14.24 4.20 10.79
N LEU A 25 -13.92 4.40 9.51
CA LEU A 25 -14.82 4.05 8.40
C LEU A 25 -15.09 2.55 8.35
N LEU A 26 -14.05 1.71 8.44
CA LEU A 26 -14.20 0.26 8.42
C LEU A 26 -15.02 -0.26 9.61
N ALA A 27 -14.82 0.32 10.81
CA ALA A 27 -15.59 -0.04 11.99
C ALA A 27 -17.10 0.30 11.87
N SER A 28 -17.47 1.21 10.98
CA SER A 28 -18.87 1.56 10.71
C SER A 28 -19.58 0.61 9.74
N ILE A 29 -18.85 -0.29 9.08
CA ILE A 29 -19.37 -1.21 8.06
C ILE A 29 -19.53 -2.61 8.68
N HIS A 30 -20.68 -3.24 8.47
CA HIS A 30 -20.88 -4.61 8.91
C HIS A 30 -19.96 -5.58 8.14
N ALA A 31 -19.41 -6.60 8.81
CA ALA A 31 -18.45 -7.52 8.20
C ALA A 31 -18.94 -8.16 6.89
N SER A 32 -20.24 -8.50 6.81
CA SER A 32 -20.83 -9.05 5.58
C SER A 32 -20.86 -8.07 4.40
N ASP A 33 -20.92 -6.76 4.68
CA ASP A 33 -20.84 -5.73 3.65
C ASP A 33 -19.39 -5.46 3.24
N ILE A 34 -18.42 -5.68 4.14
CA ILE A 34 -16.99 -5.58 3.81
C ILE A 34 -16.59 -6.66 2.80
N THR A 35 -17.14 -7.87 2.93
CA THR A 35 -16.85 -9.00 2.03
C THR A 35 -17.76 -9.08 0.81
N ARG A 36 -18.78 -8.21 0.70
CA ARG A 36 -19.67 -8.20 -0.45
C ARG A 36 -18.95 -7.67 -1.68
N CYS A 37 -18.87 -8.47 -2.74
CA CYS A 37 -18.38 -8.05 -4.06
C CYS A 37 -19.23 -6.94 -4.66
N GLY A 38 -18.68 -6.20 -5.63
CA GLY A 38 -19.44 -5.19 -6.39
C GLY A 38 -19.27 -3.76 -5.90
N VAL A 39 -18.31 -3.49 -5.00
CA VAL A 39 -18.03 -2.13 -4.49
C VAL A 39 -17.25 -1.32 -5.53
N VAL A 40 -16.28 -1.94 -6.20
CA VAL A 40 -15.53 -1.38 -7.33
C VAL A 40 -15.36 -2.46 -8.39
N GLY A 41 -16.18 -2.43 -9.44
CA GLY A 41 -16.21 -3.54 -10.40
C GLY A 41 -16.55 -4.86 -9.69
N GLU A 42 -15.66 -5.85 -9.73
CA GLU A 42 -15.83 -7.12 -9.02
C GLU A 42 -15.38 -7.08 -7.55
N TRP A 43 -14.62 -6.06 -7.16
CA TRP A 43 -13.95 -6.01 -5.86
C TRP A 43 -14.94 -5.74 -4.73
N SER A 44 -14.68 -6.38 -3.59
CA SER A 44 -15.24 -6.01 -2.30
C SER A 44 -14.38 -4.96 -1.59
N THR A 45 -14.88 -4.42 -0.48
CA THR A 45 -14.07 -3.58 0.42
C THR A 45 -12.87 -4.37 0.96
N LYS A 46 -13.03 -5.67 1.24
CA LYS A 46 -11.95 -6.57 1.63
C LYS A 46 -10.83 -6.60 0.58
N ASP A 47 -11.16 -6.71 -0.70
CA ASP A 47 -10.12 -6.73 -1.76
C ASP A 47 -9.35 -5.40 -1.82
N THR A 48 -10.03 -4.28 -1.56
CA THR A 48 -9.39 -2.95 -1.43
C THR A 48 -8.46 -2.90 -0.21
N ILE A 49 -8.84 -3.49 0.92
CA ILE A 49 -7.99 -3.63 2.10
C ILE A 49 -6.74 -4.42 1.75
N SER A 50 -6.90 -5.59 1.13
CA SER A 50 -5.78 -6.46 0.72
C SER A 50 -4.82 -5.73 -0.22
N HIS A 51 -5.35 -5.00 -1.21
CA HIS A 51 -4.55 -4.30 -2.21
C HIS A 51 -3.68 -3.20 -1.60
N ILE A 52 -4.27 -2.35 -0.74
CA ILE A 52 -3.52 -1.32 -0.02
C ILE A 52 -2.42 -1.97 0.84
N SER A 53 -2.76 -3.07 1.51
CA SER A 53 -1.83 -3.76 2.42
C SER A 53 -0.67 -4.42 1.67
N TRP A 54 -0.92 -4.95 0.48
CA TRP A 54 0.13 -5.45 -0.42
C TRP A 54 1.08 -4.33 -0.80
N PHE A 55 0.56 -3.18 -1.27
CA PHE A 55 1.36 -2.00 -1.56
C PHE A 55 2.21 -1.54 -0.37
N GLU A 56 1.62 -1.47 0.84
CA GLU A 56 2.33 -1.10 2.06
C GLU A 56 3.52 -2.03 2.33
N ARG A 57 3.36 -3.35 2.12
CA ARG A 57 4.43 -4.34 2.28
C ARG A 57 5.52 -4.18 1.22
N GLU A 58 5.16 -4.01 -0.06
CA GLU A 58 6.14 -3.83 -1.13
C GLU A 58 7.03 -2.60 -0.88
N VAL A 59 6.43 -1.50 -0.40
CA VAL A 59 7.17 -0.30 -0.02
C VAL A 59 8.00 -0.53 1.25
N ALA A 60 7.45 -1.23 2.25
CA ALA A 60 8.21 -1.57 3.45
C ALA A 60 9.45 -2.41 3.10
N ASP A 61 9.30 -3.44 2.26
CA ASP A 61 10.39 -4.29 1.78
C ASP A 61 11.47 -3.43 1.10
N LEU A 62 11.10 -2.56 0.14
CA LEU A 62 12.03 -1.63 -0.49
C LEU A 62 12.78 -0.77 0.54
N LEU A 63 12.07 -0.21 1.52
CA LEU A 63 12.66 0.68 2.50
C LEU A 63 13.57 -0.05 3.50
N GLU A 64 13.24 -1.29 3.86
CA GLU A 64 14.01 -2.14 4.78
C GLU A 64 15.28 -2.69 4.12
N THR A 65 15.18 -3.20 2.89
CA THR A 65 16.30 -3.89 2.21
C THR A 65 17.17 -2.93 1.40
N LYS A 66 16.62 -1.80 0.94
CA LYS A 66 17.20 -0.94 -0.11
C LYS A 66 17.46 -1.68 -1.42
N GLU A 67 16.90 -2.87 -1.57
CA GLU A 67 16.98 -3.73 -2.74
C GLU A 67 15.55 -4.13 -3.13
N PRO A 68 15.07 -3.69 -4.30
CA PRO A 68 13.71 -3.96 -4.73
C PRO A 68 13.54 -5.43 -5.16
N ILE A 69 13.09 -6.26 -4.23
CA ILE A 69 12.50 -7.55 -4.57
C ILE A 69 10.99 -7.30 -4.71
N TRP A 70 10.62 -6.74 -5.86
CA TRP A 70 9.22 -6.50 -6.19
C TRP A 70 8.50 -7.81 -6.48
N SER A 71 7.21 -7.88 -6.11
CA SER A 71 6.33 -8.93 -6.57
C SER A 71 6.29 -9.00 -8.11
N GLU A 72 6.12 -10.20 -8.65
CA GLU A 72 5.89 -10.44 -10.08
C GLU A 72 4.67 -9.69 -10.63
N LEU A 73 3.77 -9.24 -9.76
CA LEU A 73 2.66 -8.35 -10.12
C LEU A 73 3.16 -7.07 -10.80
N TRP A 74 4.34 -6.56 -10.45
CA TRP A 74 4.92 -5.37 -11.09
C TRP A 74 5.40 -5.59 -12.54
N ASN A 75 5.48 -6.85 -12.99
CA ASN A 75 5.78 -7.19 -14.39
C ASN A 75 4.52 -7.24 -15.28
N VAL A 76 3.33 -7.07 -14.68
CA VAL A 76 2.05 -6.99 -15.39
C VAL A 76 1.86 -5.56 -15.93
N PRO A 77 1.21 -5.36 -17.10
CA PRO A 77 0.87 -4.02 -17.57
C PRO A 77 0.11 -3.21 -16.51
N PRO A 78 0.35 -1.89 -16.37
CA PRO A 78 -0.31 -1.03 -15.38
C PRO A 78 -1.83 -1.16 -15.33
N ASP A 79 -2.47 -1.24 -16.50
CA ASP A 79 -3.93 -1.36 -16.62
C ASP A 79 -4.46 -2.73 -16.15
N ASP A 80 -3.61 -3.76 -16.14
CA ASP A 80 -3.95 -5.14 -15.80
C ASP A 80 -3.54 -5.53 -14.36
N LEU A 81 -2.75 -4.68 -13.68
CA LEU A 81 -2.21 -4.96 -12.33
C LEU A 81 -3.32 -5.29 -11.33
N ASN A 82 -4.38 -4.50 -11.33
CA ASN A 82 -5.51 -4.68 -10.41
C ASN A 82 -6.19 -6.04 -10.66
N ASP A 83 -6.42 -6.41 -11.91
CA ASP A 83 -7.04 -7.70 -12.26
C ASP A 83 -6.16 -8.89 -11.88
N ALA A 84 -4.84 -8.77 -12.08
CA ALA A 84 -3.88 -9.79 -11.66
C ALA A 84 -3.85 -9.93 -10.13
N PHE A 85 -3.82 -8.81 -9.40
CA PHE A 85 -3.88 -8.80 -7.94
C PHE A 85 -5.15 -9.46 -7.42
N TYR A 86 -6.31 -9.07 -7.96
CA TYR A 86 -7.61 -9.60 -7.56
C TYR A 86 -7.70 -11.12 -7.76
N LYS A 87 -7.24 -11.62 -8.91
CA LYS A 87 -7.21 -13.07 -9.18
C LYS A 87 -6.37 -13.85 -8.16
N GLN A 88 -5.28 -13.26 -7.66
CA GLN A 88 -4.41 -13.89 -6.66
C GLN A 88 -4.98 -13.83 -5.22
N HIS A 89 -5.75 -12.80 -4.88
CA HIS A 89 -6.14 -12.50 -3.49
C HIS A 89 -7.64 -12.61 -3.20
N ARG A 90 -8.49 -12.88 -4.21
CA ARG A 90 -9.95 -12.99 -4.05
C ARG A 90 -10.38 -13.97 -2.97
N GLU A 91 -9.68 -15.10 -2.83
CA GLU A 91 -10.01 -16.14 -1.84
C GLU A 91 -9.49 -15.83 -0.42
N GLN A 92 -8.72 -14.74 -0.25
CA GLN A 92 -8.28 -14.29 1.08
C GLN A 92 -9.50 -13.96 1.95
N SER A 93 -9.47 -14.42 3.20
CA SER A 93 -10.51 -14.10 4.18
C SER A 93 -10.41 -12.65 4.66
N LEU A 94 -11.48 -12.15 5.28
CA LEU A 94 -11.47 -10.82 5.91
C LEU A 94 -10.47 -10.73 7.07
N GLU A 95 -10.32 -11.80 7.85
CA GLU A 95 -9.39 -11.85 8.97
C GLU A 95 -7.93 -11.75 8.48
N GLU A 96 -7.56 -12.53 7.48
CA GLU A 96 -6.24 -12.46 6.86
C GLU A 96 -5.98 -11.07 6.26
N ALA A 97 -6.95 -10.50 5.53
CA ALA A 97 -6.80 -9.17 4.94
C ALA A 97 -6.58 -8.07 6.00
N LEU A 98 -7.26 -8.14 7.15
CA LEU A 98 -7.09 -7.20 8.25
C LEU A 98 -5.76 -7.39 9.00
N SER A 99 -5.35 -8.65 9.19
CA SER A 99 -4.05 -9.01 9.77
C SER A 99 -2.91 -8.47 8.92
N ASP A 100 -2.93 -8.80 7.63
CA ASP A 100 -2.01 -8.30 6.60
C ASP A 100 -1.92 -6.77 6.60
N SER A 101 -3.09 -6.11 6.69
CA SER A 101 -3.16 -4.64 6.72
C SER A 101 -2.55 -4.05 7.98
N THR A 102 -2.61 -4.75 9.10
CA THR A 102 -2.04 -4.28 10.36
C THR A 102 -0.52 -4.47 10.37
N GLU A 103 -0.07 -5.63 9.89
CA GLU A 103 1.35 -5.94 9.74
C GLU A 103 2.03 -5.01 8.73
N GLY A 104 1.49 -4.91 7.51
CA GLY A 104 2.05 -4.09 6.42
C GLY A 104 2.21 -2.63 6.83
N PHE A 105 1.17 -2.04 7.42
CA PHE A 105 1.24 -0.67 7.95
C PHE A 105 2.30 -0.52 9.06
N SER A 106 2.38 -1.47 9.98
CA SER A 106 3.36 -1.41 11.09
C SER A 106 4.80 -1.50 10.58
N ARG A 107 5.05 -2.36 9.59
CA ARG A 107 6.35 -2.48 8.92
C ARG A 107 6.70 -1.19 8.17
N LEU A 108 5.77 -0.67 7.36
CA LEU A 108 5.97 0.57 6.61
C LEU A 108 6.31 1.75 7.53
N VAL A 109 5.54 1.96 8.60
CA VAL A 109 5.80 3.01 9.59
C VAL A 109 7.18 2.85 10.23
N SER A 110 7.55 1.61 10.58
CA SER A 110 8.84 1.31 11.18
C SER A 110 9.99 1.61 10.22
N ALA A 111 9.86 1.23 8.96
CA ALA A 111 10.85 1.50 7.92
C ALA A 111 11.01 3.00 7.66
N ILE A 112 9.90 3.74 7.55
CA ILE A 112 9.92 5.20 7.39
C ILE A 112 10.63 5.87 8.56
N LYS A 113 10.37 5.46 9.81
CA LYS A 113 10.99 6.02 11.03
C LYS A 113 12.53 5.94 11.06
N THR A 114 13.13 5.08 10.24
CA THR A 114 14.59 4.97 10.11
C THR A 114 15.18 6.00 9.15
N MET A 115 14.35 6.75 8.43
CA MET A 115 14.77 7.70 7.40
C MET A 115 14.95 9.09 8.01
N GLU A 116 16.12 9.72 7.85
CA GLU A 116 16.35 11.08 8.37
C GLU A 116 15.48 12.13 7.64
N TYR A 117 15.27 11.95 6.32
CA TYR A 117 14.40 12.74 5.46
C TYR A 117 13.70 11.83 4.45
N ILE A 118 12.45 12.15 4.11
CA ILE A 118 11.73 11.48 3.01
C ILE A 118 11.92 12.34 1.76
N ASP A 119 12.93 11.96 0.98
CA ASP A 119 13.22 12.58 -0.30
C ASP A 119 12.28 12.00 -1.36
N LEU A 120 11.02 12.47 -1.35
CA LEU A 120 10.00 12.14 -2.35
C LEU A 120 10.37 12.52 -3.81
N PRO A 121 11.15 13.59 -4.10
CA PRO A 121 11.31 14.05 -5.48
C PRO A 121 12.50 13.49 -6.28
N ASP A 122 13.38 12.64 -5.74
CA ASP A 122 14.45 11.99 -6.53
C ASP A 122 14.27 10.47 -6.66
N PRO A 123 13.43 10.01 -7.62
CA PRO A 123 13.28 8.60 -7.97
C PRO A 123 14.61 7.89 -8.24
N LYS A 124 15.64 8.61 -8.70
CA LYS A 124 16.94 8.02 -9.11
C LYS A 124 17.78 7.53 -7.93
N ARG A 125 17.44 7.93 -6.70
CA ARG A 125 18.09 7.43 -5.47
C ARG A 125 17.61 6.04 -5.08
N TYR A 126 16.42 5.66 -5.54
CA TYR A 126 15.92 4.30 -5.40
C TYR A 126 16.33 3.54 -6.67
N LYS A 127 17.35 2.70 -6.55
CA LYS A 127 17.68 1.77 -7.63
C LYS A 127 16.48 0.84 -7.79
N CYS A 128 15.94 0.78 -9.01
CA CYS A 128 14.83 -0.08 -9.45
C CYS A 128 13.46 0.24 -8.82
N ILE A 129 12.93 1.40 -9.15
CA ILE A 129 11.50 1.71 -9.03
C ILE A 129 10.72 0.95 -10.13
N PRO A 130 9.51 0.42 -9.88
CA PRO A 130 8.72 -0.24 -10.91
C PRO A 130 8.44 0.69 -12.12
N PRO A 131 8.43 0.18 -13.37
CA PRO A 131 8.30 1.01 -14.58
C PRO A 131 7.10 1.95 -14.60
N ILE A 132 6.01 1.57 -13.92
CA ILE A 132 4.80 2.41 -13.77
C ILE A 132 5.06 3.77 -13.10
N PHE A 133 6.12 3.88 -12.29
CA PHE A 133 6.49 5.12 -11.61
C PHE A 133 7.63 5.87 -12.32
N GLU A 134 8.20 5.33 -13.41
CA GLU A 134 9.25 6.01 -14.20
C GLU A 134 8.71 7.12 -15.13
N HIS A 135 7.38 7.19 -15.31
CA HIS A 135 6.71 8.13 -16.21
C HIS A 135 5.84 9.20 -15.51
N GLY A 136 6.10 9.47 -14.23
CA GLY A 136 5.45 10.53 -13.45
C GLY A 136 5.98 11.94 -13.74
#